data_AF-A0A960EDQ3-F1
#
_entry.id   AF-A0A960EDQ3-F1
#
_cell.length_a   1.000
_cell.length_b   1.000
_cell.length_c   1.000
_cell.angle_alpha   90.00
_cell.angle_beta   90.00
_cell.angle_gamma   90.00
#
_symmetry.space_group_name_H-M   'P 1'
#
loop_
_entity.id
_entity.type
_entity.pdbx_description
1 polymer ?
#
loop_
_entity_poly.entity_id
_entity_poly.type
_entity_poly.pdbx_seq_one_letter_code
_entity_poly.pdbx_strand_id
1 'polypeptide(L)' 'DALDTPLIVFQGSEDAVVPPNQSEMVVQALRAKGVECEYHLYEGEGHGFRRADTIEHQLTHQLAFFQRVLGL' A
#
# COMPACT_ATOMS: atom_id res chain seq x y z
N ASP A 1 17.83 -6.44 -7.28
CA ASP A 1 16.46 -6.61 -6.75
C ASP A 1 15.40 -6.46 -7.81
N ALA A 2 14.65 -7.54 -8.03
CA ALA A 2 13.53 -7.57 -8.95
C ALA A 2 12.23 -7.32 -8.17
N LEU A 3 11.92 -6.05 -7.94
CA LEU A 3 10.53 -5.62 -7.72
C LEU A 3 9.84 -5.64 -9.09
N ASP A 4 9.20 -6.76 -9.44
CA ASP A 4 8.59 -7.04 -10.75
C ASP A 4 7.17 -7.64 -10.67
N THR A 5 6.64 -7.83 -9.46
CA THR A 5 5.28 -8.32 -9.23
C THR A 5 4.33 -7.18 -8.82
N PRO A 6 3.03 -7.27 -9.16
CA PRO A 6 2.05 -6.30 -8.71
C PRO A 6 2.03 -6.12 -7.20
N LEU A 7 1.94 -4.88 -6.71
CA LEU A 7 1.99 -4.56 -5.29
C LEU A 7 0.99 -3.47 -4.88
N ILE A 8 0.23 -3.73 -3.82
CA ILE A 8 -0.56 -2.71 -3.11
C ILE A 8 0.11 -2.35 -1.79
N VAL A 9 0.24 -1.05 -1.50
CA VAL A 9 0.89 -0.52 -0.30
C VAL A 9 -0.09 0.36 0.47
N PHE A 10 -0.19 0.12 1.77
CA PHE A 10 -0.98 0.90 2.71
C PHE A 10 -0.05 1.50 3.76
N GLN A 11 -0.12 2.80 3.98
CA GLN A 11 0.83 3.54 4.83
C GLN A 11 0.09 4.53 5.74
N GLY A 12 0.50 4.62 7.01
CA GLY A 12 0.07 5.69 7.90
C GLY A 12 0.97 6.92 7.77
N SER A 13 0.40 8.14 7.77
CA SER A 13 1.18 9.38 7.68
C SER A 13 2.05 9.67 8.90
N GLU A 14 1.69 9.10 10.06
CA GLU A 14 2.39 9.26 11.34
C GLU A 14 3.22 8.02 11.73
N ASP A 15 3.49 7.11 10.78
CA ASP A 15 4.30 5.92 11.04
C ASP A 15 5.76 6.30 11.35
N ALA A 16 6.15 6.20 12.62
CA ALA A 16 7.50 6.45 13.09
C ALA A 16 8.43 5.23 13.00
N VAL A 17 7.89 4.03 12.74
CA VAL A 17 8.67 2.78 12.61
C VAL A 17 9.14 2.62 11.17
N VAL A 18 8.24 2.81 10.21
CA VAL A 18 8.53 2.83 8.77
C VAL A 18 7.95 4.12 8.18
N PRO A 19 8.76 5.18 8.07
CA PRO A 19 8.28 6.47 7.59
C PRO A 19 7.76 6.42 6.14
N PRO A 20 6.75 7.25 5.77
CA PRO A 20 6.08 7.18 4.47
C PRO A 20 7.00 7.26 3.25
N ASN A 21 8.10 8.00 3.35
CA ASN A 21 9.07 8.13 2.27
C ASN A 21 9.66 6.77 1.83
N GLN A 22 9.77 5.79 2.73
CA GLN A 22 10.27 4.46 2.37
C GLN A 22 9.27 3.72 1.47
N SER A 23 7.98 3.76 1.83
CA SER A 23 6.89 3.19 1.01
C SER A 23 6.78 3.91 -0.34
N GLU A 24 6.91 5.24 -0.35
CA GLU A 24 6.94 6.03 -1.59
C GLU A 24 8.09 5.63 -2.51
N MET A 25 9.30 5.41 -1.99
CA MET A 25 10.44 4.96 -2.79
C MET A 25 10.17 3.64 -3.51
N VAL A 26 9.55 2.67 -2.82
CA VAL A 26 9.18 1.37 -3.41
C VAL A 26 8.13 1.55 -4.51
N VAL A 27 7.08 2.33 -4.25
CA VAL A 27 6.01 2.61 -5.20
C VAL A 27 6.55 3.32 -6.44
N GLN A 28 7.43 4.31 -6.27
CA GLN A 28 8.04 5.01 -7.41
C GLN A 28 8.91 4.07 -8.26
N ALA A 29 9.68 3.18 -7.62
CA ALA A 29 10.48 2.20 -8.34
C ALA A 29 9.62 1.22 -9.18
N LEU A 30 8.47 0.79 -8.66
CA LEU A 30 7.52 -0.07 -9.39
C LEU A 30 6.84 0.69 -10.53
N ARG A 31 6.37 1.92 -10.29
CA ARG A 31 5.77 2.78 -11.32
C ARG A 31 6.72 3.04 -12.48
N ALA A 32 7.99 3.32 -12.18
CA ALA A 32 9.02 3.53 -13.20
C ALA A 32 9.26 2.30 -14.09
N LYS A 33 8.96 1.09 -13.59
CA LYS A 33 9.03 -0.17 -14.34
C LYS A 33 7.73 -0.53 -15.05
N GLY A 34 6.65 0.23 -14.86
CA GLY A 34 5.33 -0.10 -15.39
C GLY A 34 4.68 -1.31 -14.72
N VAL A 35 5.13 -1.69 -13.52
CA VAL A 35 4.51 -2.76 -12.74
C VAL A 35 3.27 -2.20 -12.05
N GLU A 36 2.15 -2.94 -12.12
CA GLU A 36 0.89 -2.54 -11.46
C GLU A 36 1.12 -2.31 -9.97
N CYS A 37 0.82 -1.11 -9.50
CA CYS A 37 0.93 -0.80 -8.08
C CYS A 37 -0.07 0.24 -7.60
N GLU A 38 -0.55 0.03 -6.38
CA GLU A 38 -1.48 0.89 -5.67
C GLU A 38 -0.84 1.42 -4.38
N TYR A 39 -1.15 2.66 -4.03
CA TYR A 39 -0.64 3.30 -2.82
C TYR A 39 -1.74 4.09 -2.13
N HIS A 40 -1.97 3.77 -0.86
CA HIS A 40 -2.92 4.46 -0.01
C HIS A 40 -2.20 5.00 1.22
N LEU A 41 -2.16 6.32 1.35
CA LEU A 41 -1.69 7.01 2.55
C LEU A 41 -2.89 7.40 3.41
N TYR A 42 -2.87 7.00 4.68
CA TYR A 42 -3.92 7.29 5.64
C TYR A 42 -3.46 8.35 6.64
N GLU A 43 -4.11 9.51 6.59
CA GLU A 43 -3.77 10.65 7.45
C GLU A 43 -4.14 10.38 8.91
N GLY A 44 -3.21 10.66 9.82
CA GLY A 44 -3.36 10.48 11.26
C GLY A 44 -3.23 9.02 11.74
N GLU A 45 -2.86 8.10 10.86
CA GLU A 45 -2.56 6.70 11.21
C GLU A 45 -1.05 6.50 11.34
N GLY A 46 -0.64 5.62 12.28
CA GLY A 46 0.77 5.30 12.54
C GLY A 46 1.17 3.91 12.05
N HIS A 47 2.13 3.27 12.76
CA HIS A 47 2.49 1.88 12.51
C HIS A 47 1.37 0.93 12.99
N GLY A 48 0.60 0.41 12.03
CA GLY A 48 -0.63 -0.33 12.27
C GLY A 48 -1.85 0.59 12.40
N PHE A 49 -2.89 0.27 11.64
CA PHE A 49 -4.11 1.10 11.59
C PHE A 49 -5.02 0.84 12.79
N ARG A 50 -5.62 1.90 13.32
CA ARG A 50 -6.52 1.82 14.50
C ARG A 50 -7.93 2.27 14.22
N ARG A 51 -8.15 3.21 13.29
CA ARG A 51 -9.50 3.67 13.00
C ARG A 51 -10.24 2.61 12.19
N ALA A 52 -11.49 2.38 12.55
CA ALA A 52 -12.31 1.34 11.93
C ALA A 52 -12.48 1.58 10.42
N ASP A 53 -12.63 2.84 10.00
CA ASP A 53 -12.80 3.22 8.61
C ASP A 53 -11.52 2.97 7.79
N THR A 54 -10.34 3.26 8.34
CA THR A 54 -9.06 2.90 7.71
C THR A 54 -8.95 1.40 7.50
N ILE A 55 -9.27 0.60 8.53
CA ILE A 55 -9.17 -0.85 8.49
C ILE A 55 -10.15 -1.43 7.47
N GLU A 56 -11.41 -0.97 7.47
CA GLU A 56 -12.42 -1.40 6.50
C GLU A 56 -11.99 -1.08 5.06
N HIS A 57 -11.51 0.14 4.83
CA HIS A 57 -11.01 0.55 3.52
C HIS A 57 -9.82 -0.32 3.08
N GLN A 58 -8.83 -0.51 3.95
CA GLN A 58 -7.66 -1.35 3.67
C GLN A 58 -8.08 -2.76 3.28
N LEU A 59 -8.94 -3.42 4.07
CA LEU A 59 -9.35 -4.80 3.82
C LEU A 59 -10.14 -4.93 2.51
N THR A 60 -11.05 -3.98 2.24
CA THR A 60 -11.83 -3.93 1.01
C THR A 60 -10.93 -3.79 -0.22
N HIS A 61 -10.01 -2.84 -0.20
CA HIS A 61 -9.08 -2.59 -1.31
C HIS A 61 -8.07 -3.73 -1.49
N GLN A 62 -7.58 -4.30 -0.39
CA GLN A 62 -6.68 -5.45 -0.44
C GLN A 62 -7.36 -6.66 -1.11
N LEU A 63 -8.61 -6.97 -0.74
CA LEU A 63 -9.36 -8.05 -1.37
C LEU A 63 -9.58 -7.78 -2.86
N ALA A 64 -10.02 -6.57 -3.22
CA ALA A 64 -10.26 -6.20 -4.62
C ALA A 64 -8.98 -6.26 -5.47
N PHE A 65 -7.84 -5.86 -4.90
CA PHE A 65 -6.53 -6.00 -5.55
C PHE A 65 -6.17 -7.47 -5.79
N PHE A 66 -6.34 -8.32 -4.78
CA PHE A 66 -6.07 -9.76 -4.95
C PHE A 66 -7.00 -10.42 -5.97
N GLN A 67 -8.29 -10.07 -6.00
CA GLN A 67 -9.21 -10.58 -7.01
C GLN A 67 -8.74 -10.23 -8.43
N ARG A 68 -8.32 -8.97 -8.65
CA ARG A 68 -7.81 -8.51 -9.95
C ARG A 68 -6.49 -9.19 -10.34
N VAL A 69 -5.51 -9.24 -9.43
CA VAL A 69 -4.16 -9.74 -9.74
C VAL A 69 -4.12 -11.27 -9.86
N LEU A 70 -4.90 -11.97 -9.03
CA LEU A 70 -4.92 -13.44 -9.01
C LEU A 70 -6.01 -14.05 -9.89
N GLY A 71 -6.95 -13.24 -10.41
CA GLY A 71 -8.06 -13.70 -11.22
C GLY A 71 -9.07 -14.55 -10.45
N LEU A 72 -9.34 -14.18 -9.19
CA LEU A 72 -10.29 -14.87 -8.29
C LEU A 72 -11.73 -14.38 -8.47
#